data_AF-A0A1B6G414-F1
#
_entry.id   AF-A0A1B6G414-F1
#
_cell.length_a   1.000
_cell.length_b   1.000
_cell.length_c   1.000
_cell.angle_alpha   90.00
_cell.angle_beta   90.00
_cell.angle_gamma   90.00
#
_symmetry.space_group_name_H-M   'P 1'
#
loop_
_entity.id
_entity.type
_entity.pdbx_description
1 polymer ?
#
loop_
_entity_poly.entity_id
_entity_poly.type
_entity_poly.pdbx_seq_one_letter_code
_entity_poly.pdbx_strand_id
1 'polypeptide(L)'
;LVLQKKAVRTLAGLGPTDSCREAFKSLKLLTVTSLYILAVVTYTKQLDLPRNEDIHSYYTRRAADYSLPIHHTTKFSKKPSYIGRKIINALPQNFKDMRGNKLKNELQTWLVERPVYS
;
A
#
# COMPACT_ATOMS: atom_id res chain seq x y z
N LEU A 1 12.27 10.04 -1.98
CA LEU A 1 11.77 10.75 -0.77
C LEU A 1 12.57 12.00 -0.38
N VAL A 2 13.86 12.12 -0.75
CA VAL A 2 14.71 13.28 -0.35
C VAL A 2 14.07 14.64 -0.66
N LEU A 3 13.63 14.86 -1.90
CA LEU A 3 13.01 16.12 -2.31
C LEU A 3 11.69 16.38 -1.55
N GLN A 4 10.84 15.37 -1.40
CA GLN A 4 9.59 15.51 -0.64
C GLN A 4 9.85 15.86 0.82
N LYS A 5 10.81 15.18 1.48
CA LYS A 5 11.19 15.50 2.88
C LYS A 5 11.74 16.92 3.00
N LYS A 6 12.53 17.41 2.03
CA LYS A 6 13.02 18.80 2.01
C LYS A 6 11.85 19.79 1.99
N ALA A 7 10.87 19.59 1.09
CA ALA A 7 9.69 20.44 1.01
C ALA A 7 8.83 20.38 2.29
N VAL A 8 8.63 19.20 2.86
CA VAL A 8 7.89 19.06 4.13
C VAL A 8 8.62 19.75 5.28
N ARG A 9 9.95 19.66 5.34
CA ARG A 9 10.73 20.38 6.36
C ARG A 9 10.56 21.89 6.27
N THR A 10 10.62 22.45 5.05
CA THR A 10 10.41 23.89 4.86
C THR A 10 8.99 24.32 5.24
N LEU A 11 7.97 23.50 4.92
CA LEU A 11 6.58 23.80 5.26
C LEU A 11 6.32 23.75 6.78
N ALA A 12 6.99 22.83 7.48
CA ALA A 12 6.79 22.61 8.92
C ALA A 12 7.84 23.31 9.81
N GLY A 13 8.76 24.09 9.24
CA GLY A 13 9.82 24.78 10.01
C GLY A 13 10.79 23.84 10.73
N LEU A 14 10.99 22.62 10.21
CA LEU A 14 11.81 21.59 10.86
C LEU A 14 13.30 21.78 10.59
N GLY A 15 14.11 21.51 11.61
CA GLY A 15 15.57 21.48 11.51
C GLY A 15 16.10 20.30 10.67
N PRO A 16 17.41 20.30 10.37
CA PRO A 16 18.03 19.29 9.51
C PRO A 16 17.91 17.85 10.04
N THR A 17 18.00 17.68 11.36
CA THR A 17 17.95 16.39 12.06
C THR A 17 16.54 15.99 12.48
N ASP A 18 15.59 16.92 12.43
CA ASP A 18 14.23 16.66 12.89
C ASP A 18 13.53 15.64 11.99
N SER A 19 12.73 14.80 12.64
CA SER A 19 11.91 13.80 11.98
C SER A 19 10.75 14.47 11.25
N CYS A 20 10.60 14.17 9.95
CA CYS A 20 9.43 14.62 9.18
C CYS A 20 8.15 13.83 9.51
N ARG A 21 8.18 12.82 10.39
CA ARG A 21 7.08 11.85 10.56
C ARG A 21 5.81 12.56 10.99
N GLU A 22 5.91 13.33 12.06
CA GLU A 22 4.77 14.07 12.59
C GLU A 22 4.33 15.18 11.64
N ALA A 23 5.26 15.81 10.90
CA ALA A 23 4.92 16.79 9.89
C ALA A 23 4.12 16.21 8.72
N PHE A 24 4.42 14.98 8.25
CA PHE A 24 3.59 14.31 7.25
C PHE A 24 2.16 14.10 7.76
N LYS A 25 2.01 13.69 9.02
CA LYS A 25 0.71 13.44 9.64
C LYS A 25 -0.07 14.74 9.88
N SER A 26 0.55 15.76 10.46
CA SER A 26 -0.09 17.05 10.74
C SER A 26 -0.53 17.79 9.48
N LEU A 27 0.29 17.75 8.42
CA LEU A 27 -0.04 18.31 7.11
C LEU A 27 -0.98 17.42 6.28
N LYS A 28 -1.34 16.23 6.78
CA LYS A 28 -2.15 15.22 6.08
C LYS A 28 -1.59 14.84 4.69
N LEU A 29 -0.26 14.74 4.59
CA LEU A 29 0.45 14.43 3.36
C LEU A 29 0.83 12.95 3.28
N LEU A 30 0.61 12.35 2.11
CA LEU A 30 1.12 11.02 1.82
C LEU A 30 2.59 11.08 1.38
N THR A 31 3.41 10.13 1.84
CA THR A 31 4.75 9.94 1.30
C THR A 31 4.67 9.39 -0.13
N VAL A 32 5.73 9.55 -0.93
CA VAL A 32 5.83 8.90 -2.26
C VAL A 32 5.59 7.39 -2.17
N THR A 33 6.10 6.75 -1.12
CA THR A 33 5.88 5.31 -0.88
C THR A 33 4.41 5.01 -0.60
N SER A 34 3.75 5.81 0.24
CA SER A 34 2.32 5.66 0.52
C SER A 34 1.46 5.91 -0.73
N LEU A 35 1.82 6.89 -1.56
CA LEU A 35 1.15 7.13 -2.85
C LEU A 35 1.28 5.92 -3.78
N TYR A 36 2.47 5.31 -3.86
CA TYR A 36 2.69 4.10 -4.63
C TYR A 36 1.84 2.92 -4.11
N ILE A 37 1.80 2.71 -2.79
CA ILE A 37 0.94 1.70 -2.16
C ILE A 37 -0.53 1.92 -2.53
N LEU A 38 -1.04 3.14 -2.35
CA LEU A 38 -2.43 3.49 -2.65
C LEU A 38 -2.78 3.23 -4.13
N ALA A 39 -1.92 3.67 -5.05
CA ALA A 39 -2.12 3.49 -6.48
C ALA A 39 -2.14 2.01 -6.88
N VAL A 40 -1.15 1.24 -6.41
CA VAL A 40 -1.02 -0.18 -6.75
C VAL A 40 -2.15 -1.01 -6.15
N VAL A 41 -2.56 -0.74 -4.90
CA VAL A 41 -3.68 -1.45 -4.25
C VAL A 41 -4.98 -1.16 -4.99
N THR A 42 -5.24 0.11 -5.30
CA THR A 42 -6.46 0.52 -6.03
C THR A 42 -6.51 -0.13 -7.41
N TYR A 43 -5.40 -0.13 -8.14
CA TYR A 43 -5.29 -0.78 -9.45
C TYR A 43 -5.52 -2.29 -9.34
N THR A 44 -4.88 -2.97 -8.38
CA THR A 44 -4.97 -4.42 -8.24
C THR A 44 -6.37 -4.87 -7.86
N LYS A 45 -7.11 -4.08 -7.08
CA LYS A 45 -8.50 -4.37 -6.69
C LYS A 45 -9.52 -4.18 -7.81
N GLN A 46 -9.15 -3.49 -8.89
CA GLN A 46 -9.94 -3.42 -10.13
C GLN A 46 -9.72 -4.64 -11.03
N LEU A 47 -8.66 -5.41 -10.81
CA LEU A 47 -8.38 -6.62 -11.55
C LEU A 47 -9.10 -7.82 -10.92
N ASP A 48 -9.69 -8.65 -11.75
CA ASP A 48 -10.23 -9.94 -11.33
C ASP A 48 -9.09 -10.97 -11.28
N LEU A 49 -8.48 -11.10 -10.10
CA LEU A 49 -7.31 -11.96 -9.87
C LEU A 49 -7.67 -13.09 -8.90
N PRO A 50 -7.15 -14.31 -9.13
CA PRO A 50 -7.50 -15.47 -8.33
C PRO A 50 -7.01 -15.34 -6.88
N ARG A 51 -7.85 -15.78 -5.97
CA ARG A 51 -7.57 -16.01 -4.55
C ARG A 51 -7.21 -17.47 -4.31
N ASN A 52 -6.71 -17.77 -3.12
CA ASN A 52 -6.34 -19.14 -2.77
C ASN A 52 -7.57 -20.05 -2.63
N GLU A 53 -8.72 -19.49 -2.23
CA GLU A 53 -10.01 -20.20 -2.20
C GLU A 53 -10.50 -20.64 -3.58
N ASP A 54 -10.11 -19.95 -4.65
CA ASP A 54 -10.44 -20.35 -6.03
C ASP A 54 -9.62 -21.58 -6.49
N ILE A 55 -8.53 -21.91 -5.79
CA ILE A 55 -7.57 -22.97 -6.17
C ILE A 55 -7.77 -24.23 -5.34
N HIS A 56 -8.18 -24.09 -4.08
CA HIS A 56 -8.31 -25.20 -3.13
C HIS A 56 -9.74 -25.35 -2.66
N SER A 57 -10.25 -26.58 -2.62
CA SER A 57 -11.60 -26.93 -2.17
C SER A 57 -11.76 -27.01 -0.65
N TYR A 58 -10.71 -26.76 0.12
CA TYR A 58 -10.69 -26.85 1.58
C TYR A 58 -10.31 -25.53 2.23
N TYR A 59 -10.76 -25.31 3.47
CA TYR A 59 -10.48 -24.09 4.21
C TYR A 59 -9.00 -23.96 4.57
N THR A 60 -8.34 -22.94 4.03
CA THR A 60 -6.99 -22.56 4.41
C THR A 60 -6.99 -21.26 5.21
N ARG A 61 -6.04 -21.10 6.13
CA ARG A 61 -5.89 -19.87 6.92
C ARG A 61 -5.75 -18.60 6.05
N ARG A 62 -5.27 -18.75 4.81
CA ARG A 62 -5.05 -17.67 3.84
C ARG A 62 -5.95 -17.80 2.62
N ALA A 63 -7.12 -18.42 2.75
CA ALA A 63 -8.06 -18.64 1.65
C ALA A 63 -8.43 -17.33 0.92
N ALA A 64 -8.69 -16.27 1.70
CA ALA A 64 -9.01 -14.95 1.19
C ALA A 64 -7.80 -14.17 0.62
N ASP A 65 -6.57 -14.63 0.79
CA ASP A 65 -5.41 -13.97 0.19
C ASP A 65 -5.37 -14.19 -1.32
N TYR A 66 -4.85 -13.21 -2.06
CA TYR A 66 -4.58 -13.40 -3.49
C TYR A 66 -3.50 -14.47 -3.69
N SER A 67 -3.71 -15.32 -4.68
CA SER A 67 -2.70 -16.28 -5.10
C SER A 67 -1.49 -15.56 -5.71
N LEU A 68 -0.29 -15.98 -5.33
CA LEU A 68 0.97 -15.41 -5.82
C LEU A 68 1.69 -16.46 -6.69
N PRO A 69 1.62 -16.34 -8.03
CA PRO A 69 2.24 -17.32 -8.92
C PRO A 69 3.77 -17.29 -8.79
N ILE A 70 4.36 -18.48 -8.93
CA ILE A 70 5.81 -18.69 -8.98
C ILE A 70 6.36 -17.98 -10.23
N HIS A 71 7.51 -17.33 -10.10
CA HIS A 71 8.14 -16.58 -11.16
C HIS A 71 9.64 -16.45 -10.91
N HIS A 72 10.41 -16.23 -11.97
CA HIS A 72 11.89 -16.17 -11.91
C HIS A 72 12.46 -14.77 -12.20
N THR A 73 11.66 -13.85 -12.74
CA THR A 73 12.16 -12.53 -13.18
C THR A 73 11.74 -11.41 -12.23
N THR A 74 12.66 -10.46 -12.00
CA THR A 74 12.39 -9.27 -11.19
C THR A 74 11.36 -8.35 -11.84
N LYS A 75 11.29 -8.32 -13.18
CA LYS A 75 10.27 -7.57 -13.91
C LYS A 75 8.86 -8.10 -13.57
N PHE A 76 8.71 -9.42 -13.46
CA PHE A 76 7.44 -10.03 -13.08
C PHE A 76 7.05 -9.68 -11.64
N SER A 77 8.01 -9.70 -10.70
CA SER A 77 7.72 -9.36 -9.30
C SER A 77 7.38 -7.88 -9.10
N LYS A 78 7.97 -6.99 -9.91
CA LYS A 78 7.77 -5.53 -9.85
C LYS A 78 6.50 -5.04 -10.54
N LYS A 79 5.86 -5.84 -11.39
CA LYS A 79 4.66 -5.39 -12.11
C LYS A 79 3.53 -5.08 -11.11
N PRO A 80 2.70 -4.05 -11.33
CA PRO A 80 1.68 -3.61 -10.38
C PRO A 80 0.73 -4.73 -9.94
N SER A 81 0.32 -5.61 -10.85
CA SER A 81 -0.58 -6.73 -10.54
C SER A 81 0.04 -7.82 -9.66
N TYR A 82 1.37 -7.93 -9.60
CA TYR A 82 2.04 -8.86 -8.69
C TYR A 82 2.30 -8.21 -7.34
N ILE A 83 3.00 -7.07 -7.33
CA ILE A 83 3.37 -6.39 -6.09
C ILE A 83 2.13 -5.91 -5.32
N GLY A 84 1.06 -5.55 -6.01
CA GLY A 84 -0.20 -5.17 -5.37
C GLY A 84 -0.90 -6.32 -4.67
N ARG A 85 -0.89 -7.53 -5.23
CA ARG A 85 -1.38 -8.72 -4.51
C ARG A 85 -0.57 -8.94 -3.24
N LYS A 86 0.76 -8.82 -3.32
CA LYS A 86 1.66 -8.96 -2.17
C LYS A 86 1.37 -7.92 -1.08
N ILE A 87 1.17 -6.66 -1.48
CA ILE A 87 0.81 -5.58 -0.55
C ILE A 87 -0.55 -5.86 0.10
N ILE A 88 -1.58 -6.21 -0.68
CA ILE A 88 -2.93 -6.45 -0.14
C ILE A 88 -2.95 -7.63 0.82
N ASN A 89 -2.22 -8.71 0.53
CA ASN A 89 -2.12 -9.86 1.43
C ASN A 89 -1.48 -9.50 2.79
N ALA A 90 -0.64 -8.47 2.82
CA ALA A 90 -0.03 -7.94 4.04
C ALA A 90 -0.90 -6.87 4.75
N LEU A 91 -1.97 -6.38 4.11
CA LEU A 91 -2.89 -5.44 4.76
C LEU A 91 -3.80 -6.17 5.76
N PRO A 92 -4.30 -5.45 6.78
CA PRO A 92 -5.34 -5.95 7.68
C PRO A 92 -6.62 -6.37 6.92
N GLN A 93 -7.37 -7.33 7.51
CA GLN A 93 -8.51 -7.97 6.86
C GLN A 93 -9.59 -6.97 6.40
N ASN A 94 -9.86 -5.92 7.19
CA ASN A 94 -10.85 -4.89 6.83
C ASN A 94 -10.60 -4.27 5.45
N PHE A 95 -9.34 -4.10 5.02
CA PHE A 95 -9.01 -3.58 3.69
C PHE A 95 -9.18 -4.61 2.57
N LYS A 96 -9.11 -5.91 2.88
CA LYS A 96 -9.23 -6.97 1.88
C LYS A 96 -10.67 -7.11 1.37
N ASP A 97 -11.64 -6.78 2.21
CA ASP A 97 -13.07 -6.90 1.93
C ASP A 97 -13.63 -5.63 1.27
N MET A 98 -12.97 -4.48 1.45
CA MET A 98 -13.35 -3.22 0.83
C MET A 98 -12.96 -3.14 -0.65
N ARG A 99 -13.75 -2.41 -1.44
CA ARG A 99 -13.51 -2.11 -2.86
C ARG A 99 -13.87 -0.66 -3.19
N GLY A 100 -13.44 -0.22 -4.37
CA GLY A 100 -13.79 1.09 -4.95
C GLY A 100 -13.36 2.28 -4.09
N ASN A 101 -14.19 3.33 -4.09
CA ASN A 101 -13.89 4.58 -3.40
C ASN A 101 -13.77 4.43 -1.88
N LYS A 102 -14.53 3.50 -1.27
CA LYS A 102 -14.44 3.22 0.16
C LYS A 102 -13.03 2.75 0.54
N LEU A 103 -12.52 1.75 -0.17
CA LEU A 103 -11.15 1.26 0.02
C LEU A 103 -10.13 2.38 -0.16
N LYS A 104 -10.24 3.15 -1.26
CA LYS A 104 -9.29 4.22 -1.57
C LYS A 104 -9.22 5.25 -0.45
N ASN A 105 -10.38 5.73 0.02
CA ASN A 105 -10.46 6.75 1.06
C ASN A 105 -9.94 6.23 2.40
N GLU A 106 -10.35 5.02 2.80
CA GLU A 106 -9.95 4.45 4.08
C GLU A 106 -8.46 4.11 4.12
N LEU A 107 -7.92 3.56 3.01
CA LEU A 107 -6.50 3.28 2.86
C LEU A 107 -5.67 4.56 2.84
N GLN A 108 -6.14 5.62 2.16
CA GLN A 108 -5.49 6.92 2.17
C GLN A 108 -5.39 7.47 3.60
N THR A 109 -6.49 7.50 4.35
CA THR A 109 -6.48 7.93 5.75
C THR A 109 -5.53 7.08 6.59
N TRP A 110 -5.54 5.76 6.42
CA TRP A 110 -4.66 4.85 7.15
C TRP A 110 -3.17 5.09 6.87
N LEU A 111 -2.83 5.42 5.62
CA LEU A 111 -1.46 5.71 5.17
C LEU A 111 -0.96 7.11 5.56
N VAL A 112 -1.86 8.09 5.71
CA VAL A 112 -1.51 9.41 6.27
C VAL A 112 -1.13 9.28 7.74
N GLU A 113 -1.91 8.50 8.51
CA GLU A 113 -1.66 8.26 9.93
C GLU A 113 -0.40 7.44 10.20
N ARG A 114 0.08 6.71 9.19
CA ARG A 114 1.27 5.86 9.26
C ARG A 114 2.22 6.20 8.12
N PRO A 115 2.97 7.32 8.19
CA PRO A 115 3.88 7.70 7.13
C PRO A 115 4.92 6.60 6.88
N VAL A 116 4.82 5.93 5.73
CA VAL A 116 5.74 4.86 5.35
C VAL A 116 6.93 5.50 4.65
N TYR A 117 8.06 5.57 5.34
CA TYR A 117 9.33 5.98 4.76
C TYR A 117 10.51 5.42 5.57
N SER A 118 11.62 5.19 4.88
CA SER A 118 12.96 5.05 5.45
C SER A 118 13.66 6.41 5.40
#